data_AF-A0A8T0S0N7-F1
#
_entry.id   AF-A0A8T0S0N7-F1
#
_cell.length_a   1.000
_cell.length_b   1.000
_cell.length_c   1.000
_cell.angle_alpha   90.00
_cell.angle_beta   90.00
_cell.angle_gamma   90.00
#
_symmetry.space_group_name_H-M   'P 1'
#
loop_
_entity.id
_entity.type
_entity.pdbx_description
1 polymer ?
#
loop_
_entity_poly.entity_id
_entity_poly.type
_entity_poly.pdbx_seq_one_letter_code
_entity_poly.pdbx_strand_id
1 'polypeptide(L)'
;MASNSTKLGSSSSSEWTRGEDKMFERALAVYDTDTPDRWHNVARYMGGTKSVEEVRRHYQLLVRDVAQIESGRVPFHWYAAAPPPRTLQRG
;
A
#
# COMPACT_ATOMS: atom_id res chain seq x y z
N MET A 1 -22.27 -4.04 20.78
CA MET A 1 -21.91 -4.12 19.35
C MET A 1 -20.43 -3.81 19.22
N ALA A 2 -19.65 -4.68 18.56
CA ALA A 2 -18.21 -4.47 18.33
C ALA A 2 -17.73 -5.38 17.18
N SER A 3 -18.08 -5.03 15.93
CA SER A 3 -17.63 -5.78 14.75
C SER A 3 -16.20 -5.40 14.39
N ASN A 4 -15.22 -6.02 15.06
CA ASN A 4 -13.81 -5.83 14.72
C ASN A 4 -13.51 -6.48 13.36
N SER A 5 -13.32 -5.68 12.32
CA SER A 5 -13.18 -6.15 10.93
C SER A 5 -11.82 -6.82 10.67
N THR A 6 -11.71 -8.10 11.03
CA THR A 6 -10.72 -8.99 10.42
C THR A 6 -10.94 -9.04 8.90
N LYS A 7 -9.86 -8.90 8.12
CA LYS A 7 -9.95 -8.79 6.66
C LYS A 7 -10.55 -10.08 6.06
N LEU A 8 -11.76 -9.98 5.50
CA LEU A 8 -12.33 -11.02 4.65
C LEU A 8 -11.49 -11.11 3.37
N GLY A 9 -10.76 -12.22 3.19
CA GLY A 9 -9.79 -12.35 2.10
C GLY A 9 -8.92 -13.59 2.16
N SER A 10 -9.48 -14.75 2.53
CA SER A 10 -8.77 -16.03 2.47
C SER A 10 -8.58 -16.49 1.01
N SER A 11 -7.54 -15.96 0.36
CA SER A 11 -7.05 -16.39 -0.95
C SER A 11 -5.53 -16.46 -0.89
N SER A 12 -4.92 -17.42 -1.58
CA SER A 12 -3.46 -17.60 -1.63
C SER A 12 -2.79 -16.61 -2.58
N SER A 13 -3.13 -15.32 -2.47
CA SER A 13 -2.39 -14.25 -3.14
C SER A 13 -1.01 -14.16 -2.53
N SER A 14 0.03 -14.37 -3.34
CA SER A 14 1.43 -14.38 -2.89
C SER A 14 1.77 -13.05 -2.22
N GLU A 15 1.89 -13.04 -0.88
CA GLU A 15 2.03 -11.81 -0.10
C GLU A 15 3.18 -10.96 -0.63
N TRP A 16 2.91 -9.66 -0.79
CA TRP A 16 3.86 -8.72 -1.34
C TRP A 16 4.88 -8.34 -0.27
N THR A 17 6.11 -8.82 -0.44
CA THR A 17 7.23 -8.41 0.39
C THR A 17 7.57 -6.95 0.14
N ARG A 18 8.13 -6.27 1.15
CA ARG A 18 8.60 -4.89 1.05
C ARG A 18 9.69 -4.68 -0.02
N GLY A 19 10.33 -5.77 -0.48
CA GLY A 19 11.28 -5.75 -1.59
C GLY A 19 10.59 -5.72 -2.96
N GLU A 20 9.59 -6.58 -3.16
CA GLU A 20 8.77 -6.63 -4.38
C GLU A 20 7.95 -5.34 -4.54
N ASP A 21 7.33 -4.86 -3.45
CA ASP A 21 6.51 -3.65 -3.43
C ASP A 21 7.31 -2.41 -3.89
N LYS A 22 8.50 -2.22 -3.30
CA LYS A 22 9.45 -1.17 -3.72
C LYS A 22 9.99 -1.34 -5.14
N MET A 23 10.04 -2.57 -5.67
CA MET A 23 10.41 -2.84 -7.06
C MET A 23 9.27 -2.49 -8.03
N PHE A 24 8.03 -2.72 -7.61
CA PHE A 24 6.81 -2.33 -8.32
C PHE A 24 6.61 -0.80 -8.33
N GLU A 25 6.81 -0.10 -7.22
CA GLU A 25 6.83 1.38 -7.18
C GLU A 25 7.80 1.95 -8.24
N ARG A 26 9.02 1.41 -8.30
CA ARG A 26 10.04 1.78 -9.29
C ARG A 26 9.61 1.47 -10.72
N ALA A 27 8.97 0.31 -10.94
CA ALA A 27 8.46 -0.07 -12.25
C ALA A 27 7.31 0.85 -12.71
N LEU A 28 6.42 1.27 -11.81
CA LEU A 28 5.36 2.25 -12.12
C LEU A 28 5.91 3.66 -12.44
N ALA A 29 7.09 4.01 -11.93
CA ALA A 29 7.79 5.25 -12.25
C ALA A 29 8.59 5.19 -13.58
N VAL A 30 8.86 3.99 -14.11
CA VAL A 30 9.48 3.77 -15.43
C VAL A 30 8.42 3.57 -16.51
N TYR A 31 7.31 2.92 -16.18
CA TYR A 31 6.20 2.65 -17.08
C TYR A 31 4.95 3.40 -16.58
N ASP A 32 4.66 4.53 -17.22
CA ASP A 32 3.52 5.40 -16.95
C ASP A 32 2.17 4.81 -17.40
N THR A 33 1.10 5.62 -17.37
CA THR A 33 -0.25 5.19 -17.80
C THR A 33 -0.37 4.91 -19.29
N ASP A 34 0.48 5.55 -20.10
CA ASP A 34 0.33 5.64 -21.56
C ASP A 34 1.22 4.62 -22.27
N THR A 35 2.19 4.06 -21.53
CA THR A 35 3.04 2.93 -21.91
C THR A 35 2.21 1.73 -22.41
N PRO A 36 2.34 1.32 -23.69
CA PRO A 36 1.69 0.11 -24.19
C PRO A 36 2.22 -1.11 -23.43
N ASP A 37 1.34 -2.09 -23.20
CA ASP A 37 1.66 -3.31 -22.44
C ASP A 37 2.27 -3.08 -21.04
N ARG A 38 1.97 -1.93 -20.40
CA ARG A 38 2.45 -1.53 -19.06
C ARG A 38 2.59 -2.69 -18.07
N TRP A 39 1.55 -3.51 -17.93
CA TRP A 39 1.51 -4.60 -16.94
C TRP A 39 2.47 -5.76 -17.27
N HIS A 40 2.68 -6.07 -18.55
CA HIS A 40 3.71 -7.01 -19.01
C HIS A 40 5.11 -6.44 -18.73
N ASN A 41 5.31 -5.14 -19.00
CA ASN A 41 6.59 -4.46 -18.79
C ASN A 41 6.96 -4.35 -17.31
N VAL A 42 5.99 -4.05 -16.43
CA VAL A 42 6.18 -4.06 -14.96
C VAL A 42 6.49 -5.46 -14.45
N ALA A 43 5.72 -6.49 -14.82
CA ALA A 43 5.98 -7.87 -14.42
C ALA A 43 7.37 -8.36 -14.88
N ARG A 44 7.79 -7.99 -16.09
CA ARG A 44 9.13 -8.27 -16.63
C ARG A 44 10.24 -7.53 -15.88
N TYR A 45 10.03 -6.27 -15.49
CA TYR A 45 10.98 -5.50 -14.69
C TYR A 45 11.16 -6.10 -13.28
N MET A 46 10.09 -6.69 -12.72
CA MET A 46 10.13 -7.49 -11.50
C MET A 46 10.75 -8.90 -11.69
N GLY A 47 11.39 -9.17 -12.83
CA GLY A 47 12.01 -10.47 -13.13
C GLY A 47 11.02 -11.62 -13.33
N GLY A 48 9.73 -11.33 -13.54
CA GLY A 48 8.66 -12.33 -13.65
C GLY A 48 8.24 -12.98 -12.32
N THR A 49 8.62 -12.39 -11.18
CA THR A 49 8.30 -12.91 -9.83
C THR A 49 6.83 -12.83 -9.42
N LYS A 50 6.06 -11.93 -10.05
CA LYS A 50 4.60 -11.80 -9.93
C LYS A 50 3.95 -11.85 -11.31
N SER A 51 2.75 -12.41 -11.42
CA SER A 51 2.00 -12.43 -12.69
C SER A 51 1.49 -11.05 -13.10
N VAL A 52 1.11 -10.90 -14.36
CA VAL A 52 0.52 -9.65 -14.91
C VAL A 52 -0.78 -9.30 -14.18
N GLU A 53 -1.55 -10.31 -13.81
CA GLU A 53 -2.80 -10.22 -13.03
C GLU A 53 -2.52 -9.86 -11.57
N GLU A 54 -1.44 -10.37 -10.96
CA GLU A 54 -1.01 -9.99 -9.62
C GLU A 54 -0.56 -8.54 -9.55
N VAL A 55 0.27 -8.11 -10.50
CA VAL A 55 0.72 -6.71 -10.65
C VAL A 55 -0.48 -5.78 -10.84
N ARG A 56 -1.41 -6.12 -11.75
CA ARG A 56 -2.63 -5.32 -11.98
C ARG A 56 -3.53 -5.27 -10.74
N ARG A 57 -3.67 -6.38 -10.00
CA ARG A 57 -4.47 -6.43 -8.77
C ARG A 57 -3.86 -5.60 -7.65
N HIS A 58 -2.53 -5.64 -7.49
CA HIS A 58 -1.81 -4.82 -6.52
C HIS A 58 -1.96 -3.32 -6.81
N TYR A 59 -1.87 -2.93 -8.09
CA TYR A 59 -2.16 -1.55 -8.52
C TYR A 59 -3.60 -1.11 -8.20
N GLN A 60 -4.60 -1.96 -8.42
CA GLN A 60 -6.00 -1.65 -8.09
C GLN A 60 -6.22 -1.46 -6.57
N LEU A 61 -5.49 -2.20 -5.72
CA LEU A 61 -5.51 -1.99 -4.28
C LEU A 61 -4.84 -0.67 -3.91
N LEU A 62 -3.67 -0.35 -4.46
CA LEU A 62 -2.97 0.91 -4.24
C LEU A 62 -3.84 2.12 -4.62
N VAL A 63 -4.48 2.10 -5.80
CA VAL A 63 -5.37 3.20 -6.25
C VAL A 63 -6.58 3.37 -5.32
N ARG A 64 -7.18 2.27 -4.85
CA ARG A 64 -8.29 2.34 -3.88
C ARG A 64 -7.84 2.94 -2.55
N ASP A 65 -6.68 2.51 -2.05
CA ASP A 65 -6.20 2.92 -0.73
C ASP A 65 -5.73 4.39 -0.75
N VAL A 66 -5.14 4.86 -1.85
CA VAL A 66 -4.91 6.30 -2.11
C VAL A 66 -6.23 7.08 -2.11
N ALA A 67 -7.24 6.63 -2.85
CA ALA A 67 -8.55 7.30 -2.87
C ALA A 67 -9.25 7.33 -1.49
N GLN A 68 -8.97 6.38 -0.60
CA GLN A 68 -9.44 6.40 0.79
C GLN A 68 -8.70 7.43 1.66
N ILE A 69 -7.41 7.66 1.40
CA ILE A 69 -6.62 8.73 2.03
C ILE A 69 -7.12 10.11 1.55
N GLU A 70 -7.21 10.31 0.24
CA GLU A 70 -7.62 11.58 -0.38
C GLU A 70 -9.06 11.99 -0.02
N SER A 71 -9.98 11.02 0.09
CA SER A 71 -11.36 11.28 0.52
C SER A 71 -11.51 11.48 2.05
N GLY A 72 -10.41 11.58 2.80
CA GLY A 72 -10.41 11.81 4.24
C GLY A 72 -10.98 10.65 5.08
N ARG A 73 -11.11 9.46 4.49
CA ARG A 73 -11.72 8.29 5.12
C ARG A 73 -10.74 7.43 5.91
N VAL A 74 -9.44 7.61 5.71
CA VAL A 74 -8.41 7.11 6.64
C VAL A 74 -8.34 8.06 7.83
N PRO A 75 -8.67 7.62 9.06
CA PRO A 75 -8.44 8.45 10.24
C PRO A 75 -6.93 8.69 10.37
N PHE A 76 -6.51 9.96 10.36
CA PHE A 76 -5.15 10.33 10.72
C PHE A 76 -4.92 9.98 12.20
N HIS A 77 -4.41 8.77 12.45
CA HIS A 77 -3.77 8.43 13.72
C HIS A 77 -2.45 9.19 13.83
N TRP A 78 -2.56 10.48 14.14
CA TRP A 78 -1.47 11.28 14.67
C TRP A 78 -0.80 10.52 15.83
N TYR A 79 0.46 10.83 16.09
CA TYR A 79 1.17 10.35 17.29
C TYR A 79 0.70 11.07 18.58
N ALA A 80 -0.59 11.47 18.64
CA ALA A 80 -1.29 12.31 19.70
C ALA A 80 -1.68 11.06 20.64
N ALA A 81 -0.65 10.55 21.32
CA ALA A 81 -0.65 9.52 22.36
C ALA A 81 0.59 9.68 23.28
N ALA A 82 1.58 10.48 22.87
CA ALA A 82 2.56 11.03 23.80
C ALA A 82 1.87 12.10 24.69
N PRO A 83 1.73 11.87 26.01
CA PRO A 83 1.31 12.95 26.91
C PRO A 83 2.40 14.04 26.93
N PRO A 84 2.03 15.32 27.16
CA PRO A 84 3.03 16.37 27.28
C PRO A 84 4.02 16.04 28.41
N PRO A 85 5.32 16.30 28.22
CA PRO A 85 6.33 15.97 29.23
C PRO A 85 6.01 16.72 30.53
N ARG A 86 5.94 15.97 31.63
CA ARG A 86 5.68 16.54 32.96
C ARG A 86 6.79 17.52 33.32
N THR A 87 6.47 18.81 33.26
CA THR A 87 7.32 19.88 33.77
C THR A 87 7.64 19.61 35.24
N LEU A 88 8.93 19.53 35.58
CA LEU A 88 9.39 19.40 36.96
C LEU A 88 8.86 20.58 37.77
N GLN A 89 7.92 20.29 38.69
CA GLN A 89 7.36 21.29 39.58
C GLN A 89 8.41 21.64 40.63
N ARG A 90 8.98 22.85 40.51
CA ARG A 90 9.97 23.39 41.44
C ARG A 90 9.42 23.38 42.87
N GLY A 91 10.12 22.67 43.76
CA GLY A 91 10.07 22.78 45.21
C GLY A 91 11.49 22.68 45.72
#